data_AF-A0A6V7LG98-F1
#
_entry.id   AF-A0A6V7LG98-F1
#
_cell.length_a   1.000
_cell.length_b   1.000
_cell.length_c   1.000
_cell.angle_alpha   90.00
_cell.angle_beta   90.00
_cell.angle_gamma   90.00
#
_symmetry.space_group_name_H-M   'P 1'
#
loop_
_entity.id
_entity.type
_entity.pdbx_description
1 polymer ?
#
loop_
_entity_poly.entity_id
_entity_poly.type
_entity_poly.pdbx_seq_one_letter_code
_entity_poly.pdbx_strand_id
1 'polypeptide(L)' 'AIDGEAFLMLTQDDLVTLLGLKFGPAIKVYNSILLLRKRVS' A
#
# COMPACT_ATOMS: atom_id res chain seq x y z
N ALA A 1 8.70 9.84 -7.89
CA ALA A 1 8.01 8.58 -8.24
C ALA A 1 8.21 7.59 -7.10
N ILE A 2 7.24 6.75 -6.80
CA ILE A 2 7.38 5.71 -5.76
C ILE A 2 7.99 4.48 -6.44
N ASP A 3 9.14 4.02 -5.96
CA ASP A 3 9.78 2.80 -6.45
C ASP A 3 9.20 1.54 -5.77
N GLY A 4 9.71 0.36 -6.13
CA GLY A 4 9.17 -0.91 -5.64
C GLY A 4 9.32 -1.10 -4.13
N GLU A 5 10.43 -0.66 -3.55
CA GLU A 5 10.69 -0.79 -2.11
C GLU A 5 9.81 0.18 -1.32
N ALA A 6 9.74 1.44 -1.74
CA ALA A 6 8.85 2.43 -1.15
C ALA A 6 7.38 2.01 -1.27
N PHE A 7 6.96 1.45 -2.40
CA PHE A 7 5.61 0.91 -2.57
C PHE A 7 5.31 -0.22 -1.58
N LEU A 8 6.27 -1.13 -1.39
CA LEU A 8 6.13 -2.21 -0.42
C LEU A 8 6.14 -1.71 1.02
N MET A 9 6.65 -0.52 1.34
CA MET A 9 6.62 0.04 2.70
C MET A 9 5.34 0.81 3.03
N LEU A 10 4.51 1.16 2.04
CA LEU A 10 3.27 1.91 2.25
C LEU A 10 2.35 1.24 3.28
N THR A 11 1.87 2.04 4.22
CA THR A 11 0.83 1.67 5.18
C THR A 11 -0.55 2.04 4.63
N GLN A 12 -1.62 1.52 5.24
CA GLN A 12 -2.97 1.94 4.88
C GLN A 12 -3.17 3.46 5.08
N ASP A 13 -2.56 4.03 6.13
CA ASP A 13 -2.68 5.45 6.42
C ASP A 13 -2.03 6.28 5.31
N ASP A 14 -0.83 5.91 4.85
CA ASP A 14 -0.17 6.57 3.71
C ASP A 14 -1.05 6.54 2.44
N LEU A 15 -1.77 5.44 2.19
CA LEU A 15 -2.69 5.38 1.06
C LEU A 15 -3.81 6.40 1.18
N VAL A 16 -4.30 6.69 2.39
CA VAL A 16 -5.36 7.67 2.64
C VAL A 16 -4.81 9.10 2.65
N THR A 17 -3.72 9.34 3.37
CA THR A 17 -3.22 10.68 3.69
C THR A 17 -2.24 11.20 2.65
N LEU A 18 -1.32 10.36 2.17
CA LEU A 18 -0.30 10.73 1.18
C LEU A 18 -0.82 10.57 -0.26
N LEU A 19 -1.60 9.52 -0.53
CA LEU A 19 -2.11 9.22 -1.88
C LEU A 19 -3.58 9.61 -2.11
N GLY A 20 -4.28 10.08 -1.06
CA GLY A 20 -5.65 10.58 -1.18
C GLY A 20 -6.70 9.52 -1.50
N LEU A 21 -6.42 8.22 -1.28
CA LEU A 21 -7.42 7.18 -1.47
C LEU A 21 -8.50 7.30 -0.39
N LYS A 22 -9.76 7.08 -0.80
CA LYS A 22 -10.82 6.83 0.17
C LYS A 22 -10.52 5.56 0.97
N PHE A 23 -10.99 5.52 2.21
CA PHE A 23 -10.71 4.43 3.17
C PHE A 23 -11.00 3.03 2.60
N GLY A 24 -12.14 2.82 1.95
CA GLY A 24 -12.49 1.53 1.35
C GLY A 24 -11.48 1.04 0.30
N PRO A 25 -11.19 1.81 -0.76
CA PRO A 25 -10.10 1.52 -1.69
C PRO A 25 -8.72 1.33 -1.03
N ALA A 26 -8.36 2.15 -0.04
CA ALA A 26 -7.09 2.05 0.66
C ALA A 26 -6.91 0.68 1.36
N ILE A 27 -7.96 0.16 1.98
CA ILE A 27 -7.95 -1.20 2.58
C ILE A 27 -7.62 -2.26 1.52
N LYS A 28 -8.28 -2.19 0.34
CA LYS A 28 -8.09 -3.18 -0.72
C LYS A 28 -6.65 -3.18 -1.24
N VAL A 29 -6.11 -2.00 -1.50
CA VAL A 29 -4.73 -1.84 -1.99
C VAL A 29 -3.72 -2.28 -0.92
N TYR A 30 -3.93 -1.90 0.34
CA TYR A 30 -3.05 -2.33 1.44
C TYR A 30 -3.04 -3.86 1.60
N ASN A 31 -4.19 -4.53 1.48
CA ASN A 31 -4.25 -5.99 1.51
C ASN A 31 -3.48 -6.63 0.35
N SER A 32 -3.54 -6.06 -0.85
CA SER A 32 -2.71 -6.51 -1.97
C SER A 32 -1.22 -6.32 -1.71
N ILE A 33 -0.81 -5.21 -1.07
CA ILE A 33 0.59 -4.98 -0.66
C ILE A 33 1.04 -6.05 0.35
N LEU A 34 0.21 -6.36 1.37
CA LEU A 34 0.53 -7.42 2.34
C LEU A 34 0.69 -8.79 1.68
N LEU A 35 -0.16 -9.13 0.71
CA LEU A 35 -0.03 -10.37 -0.05
C LEU A 35 1.23 -10.37 -0.92
N LEU A 36 1.61 -9.24 -1.49
CA LEU A 36 2.82 -9.10 -2.28
C LEU A 36 4.06 -9.28 -1.41
N ARG A 37 4.14 -8.61 -0.24
CA ARG A 37 5.24 -8.78 0.73
C ARG A 37 5.52 -10.26 1.02
N LYS A 38 4.48 -11.06 1.25
CA LYS A 38 4.60 -12.51 1.50
C LYS A 38 5.18 -13.32 0.34
N ARG A 39 5.14 -12.80 -0.90
CA ARG A 39 5.67 -13.48 -2.10
C ARG A 39 7.10 -13.06 -2.44
N VAL A 40 7.53 -11.90 -1.93
CA VAL A 40 8.90 -11.41 -2.12
C VAL A 40 9.80 -11.74 -0.92
N SER A 41 9.22 -12.31 0.14
CA SER A 41 9.92 -12.81 1.33
C SER A 41 10.39 -14.25 1.14
#